data_AF-A0A838W7Z1-F1
#
_entry.id   AF-A0A838W7Z1-F1
#
_cell.length_a   1.000
_cell.length_b   1.000
_cell.length_c   1.000
_cell.angle_alpha   90.00
_cell.angle_beta   90.00
_cell.angle_gamma   90.00
#
_symmetry.space_group_name_H-M   'P 1'
#
loop_
_entity.id
_entity.type
_entity.pdbx_description
1 polymer ?
#
loop_
_entity_poly.entity_id
_entity_poly.type
_entity_poly.pdbx_seq_one_letter_code
_entity_poly.pdbx_strand_id
1 'polypeptide(L)'
;EYLERKIQKIVQVIENYNNNNFYMILIINNENLATYATNHTHHLSSIINKGNILIVSYKNESIPFKEVIPFLKTIEKKYMDNSLENRIDKNMILQETDRILNEFIGSPMAHITLRDLSENLKSTQKEIEPSFNLEEIAENNSEFKRSIEDIIRSIGLTIVKDTVFKETFVKENCKELRDKKIENLKDACDFLTIKKISERIHIDLLIFMGFKIYWDGLDYSKSKVVFSQQ
;
A
#
# COMPACT_ATOMS: atom_id res chain seq x y z
N GLU A 1 9.77 1.50 -44.80
CA GLU A 1 11.22 1.78 -44.65
C GLU A 1 11.62 2.59 -43.40
N TYR A 2 11.24 3.87 -43.21
CA TYR A 2 11.71 4.65 -42.05
C TYR A 2 11.28 4.10 -40.68
N LEU A 3 9.99 3.77 -40.53
CA LEU A 3 9.44 3.19 -39.31
C LEU A 3 10.07 1.82 -39.00
N GLU A 4 10.28 1.03 -40.06
CA GLU A 4 10.91 -0.30 -39.99
C GLU A 4 12.35 -0.23 -39.49
N ARG A 5 13.17 0.69 -40.01
CA ARG A 5 14.54 0.93 -39.52
C ARG A 5 14.55 1.37 -38.04
N LYS A 6 13.56 2.16 -37.60
CA LYS A 6 13.44 2.56 -36.18
C LYS A 6 13.03 1.40 -35.29
N ILE A 7 12.04 0.61 -35.70
CA ILE A 7 11.59 -0.58 -34.96
C ILE A 7 12.72 -1.61 -34.89
N GLN A 8 13.44 -1.87 -35.98
CA GLN A 8 14.61 -2.75 -35.97
C GLN A 8 15.70 -2.27 -35.01
N LYS A 9 15.99 -0.96 -34.97
CA LYS A 9 16.92 -0.41 -33.98
C LYS A 9 16.41 -0.58 -32.55
N ILE A 10 15.12 -0.39 -32.33
CA ILE A 10 14.50 -0.60 -31.01
C ILE A 10 14.60 -2.08 -30.62
N VAL A 11 14.28 -3.02 -31.52
CA VAL A 11 14.47 -4.47 -31.33
C VAL A 11 15.91 -4.78 -30.97
N GLN A 12 16.88 -4.24 -31.70
CA GLN A 12 18.30 -4.43 -31.41
C GLN A 12 18.69 -3.87 -30.04
N VAL A 13 18.18 -2.70 -29.65
CA VAL A 13 18.39 -2.16 -28.30
C VAL A 13 17.79 -3.11 -27.26
N ILE A 14 16.58 -3.61 -27.46
CA ILE A 14 15.90 -4.54 -26.56
C ILE A 14 16.63 -5.88 -26.46
N GLU A 15 17.16 -6.41 -27.56
CA GLU A 15 17.88 -7.68 -27.61
C GLU A 15 19.29 -7.57 -27.01
N ASN A 16 19.98 -6.45 -27.27
CA ASN A 16 21.31 -6.19 -26.72
C ASN A 16 21.26 -5.84 -25.22
N TYR A 17 20.18 -5.19 -24.77
CA TYR A 17 19.86 -5.02 -23.36
C TYR A 17 18.93 -6.15 -22.91
N ASN A 18 19.45 -7.38 -22.87
CA ASN A 18 18.76 -8.53 -22.28
C ASN A 18 18.71 -8.41 -20.74
N ASN A 19 18.15 -7.31 -20.26
CA ASN A 19 18.02 -6.97 -18.86
C ASN A 19 16.53 -6.96 -18.51
N ASN A 20 16.15 -7.87 -17.62
CA ASN A 20 14.78 -7.99 -17.10
C ASN A 20 14.30 -6.76 -16.32
N ASN A 21 15.17 -5.77 -16.09
CA ASN A 21 14.88 -4.49 -15.44
C ASN A 21 14.80 -3.31 -16.42
N PHE A 22 14.91 -3.55 -17.72
CA PHE A 22 14.70 -2.53 -18.73
C PHE A 22 13.24 -2.52 -19.17
N TYR A 23 12.59 -1.36 -19.08
CA TYR A 23 11.20 -1.17 -19.49
C TYR A 23 11.09 -0.10 -20.57
N MET A 24 10.17 -0.31 -21.51
CA MET A 24 9.96 0.63 -22.60
C MET A 24 8.47 0.77 -22.92
N ILE A 25 8.03 2.00 -23.18
CA ILE A 25 6.71 2.30 -23.73
C ILE A 25 6.93 2.90 -25.13
N LEU A 26 6.34 2.27 -26.14
CA LEU A 26 6.35 2.72 -27.52
C LEU A 26 4.96 3.19 -27.90
N ILE A 27 4.85 4.48 -28.24
CA ILE A 27 3.60 5.08 -28.69
C ILE A 27 3.71 5.33 -30.20
N ILE A 28 2.89 4.64 -30.99
CA ILE A 28 2.94 4.65 -32.46
C ILE A 28 1.61 5.18 -33.00
N ASN A 29 1.62 5.91 -34.12
CA ASN A 29 0.37 6.30 -34.77
C ASN A 29 -0.40 5.03 -35.21
N ASN A 30 -1.71 4.98 -34.96
CA ASN A 30 -2.54 3.82 -35.27
C ASN A 30 -2.48 3.35 -36.74
N GLU A 31 -2.42 4.27 -37.70
CA GLU A 31 -2.32 3.96 -39.13
C GLU A 31 -0.98 3.30 -39.47
N ASN A 32 0.09 3.79 -38.86
CA ASN A 32 1.43 3.23 -39.00
C ASN A 32 1.54 1.85 -38.34
N LEU A 33 0.90 1.65 -37.18
CA LEU A 33 0.88 0.37 -36.49
C LEU A 33 0.10 -0.69 -37.28
N ALA A 34 -1.08 -0.33 -37.81
CA ALA A 34 -1.90 -1.23 -38.62
C ALA A 34 -1.19 -1.68 -39.91
N THR A 35 -0.51 -0.75 -40.57
CA THR A 35 0.32 -1.02 -41.76
C THR A 35 1.51 -1.93 -41.45
N TYR A 36 2.06 -1.83 -40.23
CA TYR A 36 3.20 -2.63 -39.82
C TYR A 36 2.80 -4.03 -39.34
N ALA A 37 1.68 -4.13 -38.61
CA ALA A 37 1.12 -5.41 -38.15
C ALA A 37 0.71 -6.31 -39.32
N THR A 38 0.31 -5.72 -40.46
CA THR A 38 -0.06 -6.48 -41.67
C THR A 38 1.16 -6.94 -42.48
N ASN A 39 2.23 -6.15 -42.54
CA ASN A 39 3.39 -6.42 -43.40
C ASN A 39 4.57 -7.11 -42.68
N HIS A 40 4.66 -7.01 -41.36
CA HIS A 40 5.82 -7.46 -40.56
C HIS A 40 5.42 -8.12 -39.23
N THR A 41 4.41 -8.99 -39.27
CA THR A 41 3.82 -9.72 -38.12
C THR A 41 4.86 -10.34 -37.18
N HIS A 42 5.88 -11.01 -37.72
CA HIS A 42 6.87 -11.75 -36.95
C HIS A 42 7.72 -10.86 -36.03
N HIS A 43 8.20 -9.71 -36.51
CA HIS A 43 9.06 -8.82 -35.72
C HIS A 43 8.29 -8.04 -34.64
N LEU A 44 7.04 -7.68 -34.90
CA LEU A 44 6.23 -7.00 -33.90
C LEU A 44 5.78 -7.98 -32.80
N SER A 45 5.40 -9.20 -33.17
CA SER A 45 5.00 -10.24 -32.21
C SER A 45 6.12 -10.62 -31.24
N SER A 46 7.38 -10.67 -31.68
CA SER A 46 8.53 -10.98 -30.82
C SER A 46 8.83 -9.88 -29.79
N ILE A 47 8.43 -8.64 -30.06
CA ILE A 47 8.52 -7.51 -29.12
C ILE A 47 7.32 -7.50 -28.18
N ILE A 48 6.11 -7.65 -28.71
CA ILE A 48 4.86 -7.64 -27.93
C ILE A 48 4.84 -8.76 -26.89
N ASN A 49 5.45 -9.90 -27.20
CA ASN A 49 5.53 -11.03 -26.27
C ASN A 49 6.52 -10.82 -25.12
N LYS A 50 7.30 -9.72 -25.11
CA LYS A 50 8.19 -9.37 -24.00
C LYS A 50 7.43 -8.49 -23.00
N GLY A 51 7.07 -9.07 -21.84
CA GLY A 51 6.26 -8.41 -20.81
C GLY A 51 6.82 -7.12 -20.20
N ASN A 52 8.05 -6.71 -20.55
CA ASN A 52 8.70 -5.46 -20.16
C ASN A 52 8.56 -4.34 -21.21
N ILE A 53 7.79 -4.54 -22.28
CA ILE A 53 7.58 -3.54 -23.33
C ILE A 53 6.08 -3.38 -23.60
N LEU A 54 5.61 -2.14 -23.51
CA LEU A 54 4.25 -1.78 -23.89
C LEU A 54 4.28 -1.06 -25.25
N ILE A 55 3.55 -1.59 -26.23
CA ILE A 55 3.30 -0.90 -27.51
C ILE A 55 1.84 -0.45 -27.52
N VAL A 56 1.61 0.86 -27.62
CA VAL A 56 0.26 1.44 -27.72
C VAL A 56 0.14 2.30 -28.98
N SER A 57 -1.05 2.30 -29.56
CA SER A 57 -1.36 3.20 -30.66
C SER A 57 -2.05 4.48 -30.18
N TYR A 58 -1.66 5.63 -30.71
CA TYR A 58 -2.44 6.87 -30.56
C TYR A 58 -3.30 7.12 -31.80
N LYS A 59 -4.50 7.65 -31.60
CA LYS A 59 -5.45 8.05 -32.66
C LYS A 59 -6.05 9.41 -32.28
N ASN A 60 -6.24 10.30 -33.26
CA ASN A 60 -6.76 11.66 -33.03
C ASN A 60 -6.00 12.41 -31.92
N GLU A 61 -4.67 12.32 -31.92
CA GLU A 61 -3.79 12.94 -30.92
C GLU A 61 -4.02 12.47 -29.46
N SER A 62 -4.84 11.44 -29.25
CA SER A 62 -5.14 10.89 -27.94
C SER A 62 -4.35 9.62 -27.66
N ILE A 63 -3.66 9.59 -26.52
CA ILE A 63 -2.90 8.44 -26.01
C ILE A 63 -3.80 7.64 -25.06
N PRO A 64 -3.91 6.31 -25.22
CA PRO A 64 -4.75 5.47 -24.38
C PRO A 64 -4.10 5.20 -23.01
N PHE A 65 -4.24 6.14 -22.08
CA PHE A 65 -3.73 6.01 -20.70
C PHE A 65 -4.30 4.80 -19.95
N LYS A 66 -5.46 4.28 -20.39
CA LYS A 66 -6.07 3.06 -19.84
C LYS A 66 -5.12 1.85 -19.88
N GLU A 67 -4.19 1.81 -20.84
CA GLU A 67 -3.21 0.73 -20.98
C GLU A 67 -1.85 1.10 -20.37
N VAL A 68 -1.46 2.37 -20.49
CA VAL A 68 -0.20 2.89 -19.94
C VAL A 68 -0.16 2.81 -18.42
N ILE A 69 -1.23 3.22 -17.74
CA ILE A 69 -1.26 3.28 -16.26
C ILE A 69 -1.12 1.88 -15.63
N PRO A 70 -1.87 0.83 -16.04
CA PRO A 70 -1.64 -0.52 -15.54
C PRO A 70 -0.21 -1.02 -15.76
N PHE A 71 0.38 -0.75 -16.92
CA PHE A 71 1.76 -1.16 -17.20
C PHE A 71 2.76 -0.47 -16.26
N LEU A 72 2.63 0.84 -16.03
CA LEU A 72 3.46 1.56 -15.05
C LEU A 72 3.31 0.97 -13.64
N LYS A 73 2.10 0.60 -13.22
CA LYS A 73 1.86 -0.07 -11.94
C LYS A 73 2.53 -1.45 -11.84
N THR A 74 2.62 -2.20 -12.95
CA THR A 74 3.35 -3.49 -12.95
C THR A 74 4.86 -3.29 -12.78
N ILE A 75 5.40 -2.20 -13.34
CA ILE A 75 6.82 -1.83 -13.16
C ILE A 75 7.07 -1.48 -11.70
N GLU A 76 6.26 -0.57 -11.15
CA GLU A 76 6.33 -0.14 -9.75
C GLU A 76 6.29 -1.33 -8.80
N LYS A 77 5.32 -2.24 -8.98
CA LYS A 77 5.22 -3.47 -8.20
C LYS A 77 6.51 -4.31 -8.27
N LYS A 78 7.06 -4.55 -9.47
CA LYS A 78 8.28 -5.35 -9.61
C LYS A 78 9.51 -4.67 -9.00
N TYR A 79 9.60 -3.35 -9.05
CA TYR A 79 10.68 -2.61 -8.36
C TYR A 79 10.53 -2.67 -6.84
N MET A 80 9.30 -2.63 -6.31
CA MET A 80 9.05 -2.81 -4.87
C MET A 80 9.31 -4.24 -4.40
N ASP A 81 8.90 -5.23 -5.19
CA ASP A 81 9.19 -6.64 -4.90
C ASP A 81 10.73 -6.90 -4.95
N ASN A 82 11.41 -6.37 -5.98
CA ASN A 82 12.87 -6.48 -6.10
C ASN A 82 13.67 -5.63 -5.10
N SER A 83 13.14 -4.50 -4.61
CA SER A 83 13.82 -3.67 -3.59
C SER A 83 13.77 -4.34 -2.22
N LEU A 84 12.68 -5.05 -1.93
CA LEU A 84 12.55 -5.95 -0.77
C LEU A 84 13.43 -7.20 -0.90
N GLU A 85 13.60 -7.75 -2.10
CA GLU A 85 14.49 -8.92 -2.30
C GLU A 85 15.99 -8.58 -2.28
N ASN A 86 16.41 -7.37 -2.68
CA ASN A 86 17.83 -7.07 -2.93
C ASN A 86 18.51 -6.12 -1.94
N ARG A 87 17.81 -5.45 -1.00
CA ARG A 87 18.47 -4.44 -0.13
C ARG A 87 18.30 -4.63 1.37
N ILE A 88 17.24 -5.28 1.82
CA ILE A 88 16.97 -5.52 3.25
C ILE A 88 16.23 -6.85 3.34
N ASP A 89 16.81 -7.86 4.00
CA ASP A 89 16.17 -9.18 4.11
C ASP A 89 14.78 -8.99 4.75
N LYS A 90 13.72 -9.30 4.01
CA LYS A 90 12.33 -9.30 4.49
C LYS A 90 12.23 -9.98 5.85
N ASN A 91 12.96 -11.07 6.06
CA ASN A 91 12.98 -11.77 7.34
C ASN A 91 13.60 -10.93 8.46
N MET A 92 14.66 -10.17 8.17
CA MET A 92 15.25 -9.25 9.14
C MET A 92 14.26 -8.15 9.53
N ILE A 93 13.54 -7.54 8.58
CA ILE A 93 12.51 -6.53 8.91
C ILE A 93 11.41 -7.14 9.77
N LEU A 94 10.94 -8.34 9.44
CA LEU A 94 9.91 -9.04 10.20
C LEU A 94 10.39 -9.38 11.62
N GLN A 95 11.60 -9.89 11.78
CA GLN A 95 12.21 -10.18 13.09
C GLN A 95 12.36 -8.90 13.93
N GLU A 96 12.82 -7.83 13.31
CA GLU A 96 13.02 -6.55 13.99
C GLU A 96 11.68 -5.91 14.38
N THR A 97 10.66 -6.03 13.51
CA THR A 97 9.30 -5.59 13.82
C THR A 97 8.73 -6.38 14.99
N ASP A 98 8.91 -7.70 15.01
CA ASP A 98 8.51 -8.54 16.14
C ASP A 98 9.21 -8.11 17.43
N ARG A 99 10.53 -7.87 17.40
CA ARG A 99 11.27 -7.35 18.56
C ARG A 99 10.70 -6.03 19.08
N ILE A 100 10.53 -5.04 18.21
CA ILE A 100 10.00 -3.71 18.58
C ILE A 100 8.58 -3.82 19.16
N LEU A 101 7.73 -4.67 18.57
CA LEU A 101 6.37 -4.86 19.07
C LEU A 101 6.34 -5.57 20.43
N ASN A 102 7.22 -6.53 20.67
CA ASN A 102 7.38 -7.15 21.99
C ASN A 102 7.83 -6.13 23.06
N GLU A 103 8.75 -5.22 22.71
CA GLU A 103 9.14 -4.11 23.60
C GLU A 103 7.96 -3.16 23.86
N PHE A 104 7.18 -2.85 22.82
CA PHE A 104 5.99 -2.04 22.94
C PHE A 104 4.93 -2.65 23.89
N ILE A 105 4.76 -3.98 23.92
CA ILE A 105 3.86 -4.65 24.86
C ILE A 105 4.23 -4.35 26.31
N GLY A 106 5.52 -4.36 26.64
CA GLY A 106 6.02 -4.01 27.98
C GLY A 106 5.98 -2.52 28.31
N SER A 107 5.83 -1.65 27.30
CA SER A 107 5.86 -0.20 27.47
C SER A 107 4.57 0.35 28.12
N PRO A 108 4.58 1.55 28.72
CA PRO A 108 3.37 2.19 29.22
C PRO A 108 2.47 2.76 28.10
N MET A 109 2.93 2.75 26.84
CA MET A 109 2.14 3.26 25.71
C MET A 109 0.99 2.32 25.39
N ALA A 110 -0.16 2.89 25.02
CA ALA A 110 -1.36 2.13 24.65
C ALA A 110 -1.39 1.76 23.16
N HIS A 111 -0.73 2.57 22.32
CA HIS A 111 -0.68 2.42 20.88
C HIS A 111 0.65 2.91 20.31
N ILE A 112 0.97 2.47 19.10
CA ILE A 112 2.12 2.87 18.29
C ILE A 112 1.70 2.92 16.81
N THR A 113 2.19 3.87 16.03
CA THR A 113 1.85 3.95 14.59
C THR A 113 2.84 3.15 13.74
N LEU A 114 2.44 2.74 12.54
CA LEU A 114 3.35 2.12 11.56
C LEU A 114 4.51 3.07 11.19
N ARG A 115 4.27 4.39 11.26
CA ARG A 115 5.31 5.40 11.10
C ARG A 115 6.32 5.34 12.24
N ASP A 116 5.87 5.26 13.49
CA ASP A 116 6.76 5.12 14.64
C ASP A 116 7.57 3.81 14.54
N LEU A 117 6.94 2.71 14.11
CA LEU A 117 7.65 1.46 13.84
C LEU A 117 8.71 1.63 12.75
N SER A 118 8.39 2.34 11.66
CA SER A 118 9.34 2.64 10.58
C SER A 118 10.56 3.41 11.09
N GLU A 119 10.34 4.42 11.93
CA GLU A 119 11.43 5.21 12.51
C GLU A 119 12.27 4.40 13.50
N ASN A 120 11.66 3.49 14.27
CA ASN A 120 12.40 2.57 15.15
C ASN A 120 13.22 1.54 14.36
N LEU A 121 12.70 1.06 13.23
CA LEU A 121 13.43 0.17 12.32
C LEU A 121 14.68 0.88 11.78
N LYS A 122 14.53 2.12 11.27
CA LYS A 122 15.64 2.95 10.77
C LYS A 122 16.70 3.24 11.84
N SER A 123 16.27 3.52 13.07
CA SER A 123 17.20 3.86 14.16
C SER A 123 17.99 2.64 14.63
N THR A 124 17.41 1.45 14.56
CA THR A 124 18.06 0.20 14.97
C THR A 124 18.96 -0.37 13.87
N GLN A 125 18.58 -0.22 12.60
CA GLN A 125 19.26 -0.86 11.47
C GLN A 125 19.81 0.19 10.49
N LYS A 126 21.14 0.40 10.52
CA LYS A 126 21.82 1.40 9.66
C LYS A 126 21.72 1.11 8.16
N GLU A 127 21.44 -0.13 7.80
CA GLU A 127 21.29 -0.57 6.40
C GLU A 127 19.90 -0.22 5.83
N ILE A 128 18.93 0.11 6.70
CA ILE A 128 17.61 0.52 6.26
C ILE A 128 17.69 1.95 5.69
N GLU A 129 17.32 2.09 4.42
CA GLU A 129 17.36 3.37 3.74
C GLU A 129 16.45 4.41 4.45
N PRO A 130 16.82 5.71 4.46
CA PRO A 130 16.00 6.76 5.08
C PRO A 130 14.58 6.86 4.50
N SER A 131 14.41 6.46 3.24
CA SER A 131 13.14 6.39 2.50
C SER A 131 12.23 5.25 2.96
N PHE A 132 12.69 4.33 3.81
CA PHE A 132 11.89 3.19 4.27
C PHE A 132 10.61 3.66 4.96
N ASN A 133 9.47 3.12 4.54
CA ASN A 133 8.17 3.41 5.14
C ASN A 133 7.34 2.14 5.18
N LEU A 134 7.13 1.61 6.38
CA LEU A 134 6.40 0.37 6.62
C LEU A 134 4.94 0.47 6.16
N GLU A 135 4.31 1.64 6.31
CA GLU A 135 2.93 1.89 5.88
C GLU A 135 2.81 1.75 4.36
N GLU A 136 3.64 2.47 3.61
CA GLU A 136 3.66 2.42 2.13
C GLU A 136 3.99 1.03 1.60
N ILE A 137 4.94 0.34 2.22
CA ILE A 137 5.32 -1.02 1.84
C ILE A 137 4.17 -1.99 2.09
N ALA A 138 3.50 -1.90 3.24
CA ALA A 138 2.36 -2.76 3.56
C ALA A 138 1.16 -2.49 2.63
N GLU A 139 0.93 -1.25 2.21
CA GLU A 139 -0.13 -0.93 1.25
C GLU A 139 0.13 -1.53 -0.13
N ASN A 140 1.38 -1.55 -0.57
CA ASN A 140 1.78 -2.00 -1.90
C ASN A 140 2.13 -3.50 -1.97
N ASN A 141 2.47 -4.14 -0.84
CA ASN A 141 2.83 -5.55 -0.76
C ASN A 141 1.90 -6.32 0.19
N SER A 142 0.88 -6.95 -0.39
CA SER A 142 -0.14 -7.69 0.38
C SER A 142 0.41 -8.91 1.15
N GLU A 143 1.50 -9.52 0.68
CA GLU A 143 2.09 -10.68 1.37
C GLU A 143 2.85 -10.21 2.62
N PHE A 144 3.67 -9.17 2.46
CA PHE A 144 4.39 -8.55 3.56
C PHE A 144 3.42 -7.98 4.61
N LYS A 145 2.36 -7.30 4.17
CA LYS A 145 1.29 -6.83 5.05
C LYS A 145 0.70 -7.95 5.90
N ARG A 146 0.38 -9.10 5.29
CA ARG A 146 -0.14 -10.26 6.04
C ARG A 146 0.87 -10.75 7.07
N SER A 147 2.16 -10.83 6.73
CA SER A 147 3.20 -11.23 7.68
C SER A 147 3.27 -10.29 8.90
N ILE A 148 3.17 -8.98 8.68
CA ILE A 148 3.14 -7.99 9.77
C ILE A 148 1.86 -8.13 10.61
N GLU A 149 0.70 -8.28 9.98
CA GLU A 149 -0.58 -8.50 10.66
C GLU A 149 -0.59 -9.80 11.47
N ASP A 150 0.07 -10.85 10.98
CA ASP A 150 0.22 -12.12 11.68
C ASP A 150 1.11 -11.98 12.92
N ILE A 151 2.23 -11.25 12.82
CA ILE A 151 3.07 -10.92 13.98
C ILE A 151 2.23 -10.17 15.02
N ILE A 152 1.58 -9.07 14.63
CA ILE A 152 0.74 -8.24 15.51
C ILE A 152 -0.30 -9.10 16.26
N ARG A 153 -1.02 -9.97 15.54
CA ARG A 153 -2.04 -10.84 16.14
C ARG A 153 -1.43 -11.89 17.06
N SER A 154 -0.29 -12.47 16.70
CA SER A 154 0.34 -13.55 17.49
C SER A 154 0.75 -13.11 18.90
N ILE A 155 1.00 -11.81 19.09
CA ILE A 155 1.42 -11.21 20.36
C ILE A 155 0.29 -10.44 21.07
N GLY A 156 -0.96 -10.62 20.68
CA GLY A 156 -2.13 -10.02 21.36
C GLY A 156 -2.27 -8.51 21.14
N LEU A 157 -1.82 -8.03 19.99
CA LEU A 157 -2.05 -6.67 19.51
C LEU A 157 -3.07 -6.68 18.38
N THR A 158 -3.65 -5.52 18.10
CA THR A 158 -4.54 -5.32 16.95
C THR A 158 -4.14 -4.09 16.17
N ILE A 159 -4.37 -4.10 14.86
CA ILE A 159 -4.14 -2.97 13.99
C ILE A 159 -5.47 -2.39 13.53
N VAL A 160 -5.61 -1.06 13.62
CA VAL A 160 -6.68 -0.29 13.02
C VAL A 160 -5.99 0.72 12.10
N LYS A 161 -6.32 0.70 10.81
CA LYS A 161 -5.58 1.44 9.77
C LYS A 161 -4.06 1.33 9.91
N ASP A 162 -3.39 2.41 10.33
CA ASP A 162 -1.95 2.55 10.48
C ASP A 162 -1.50 2.54 11.95
N THR A 163 -2.39 2.23 12.89
CA THR A 163 -2.13 2.31 14.33
C THR A 163 -2.33 0.95 14.99
N VAL A 164 -1.30 0.49 15.69
CA VAL A 164 -1.28 -0.75 16.45
C VAL A 164 -1.65 -0.46 17.90
N PHE A 165 -2.61 -1.21 18.44
CA PHE A 165 -3.14 -1.07 19.79
C PHE A 165 -2.92 -2.36 20.59
N LYS A 166 -2.76 -2.22 21.90
CA LYS A 166 -2.90 -3.36 22.83
C LYS A 166 -4.35 -3.80 22.87
N GLU A 167 -4.61 -5.10 22.73
CA GLU A 167 -5.99 -5.61 22.77
C GLU A 167 -6.71 -5.28 24.09
N THR A 168 -5.99 -5.34 25.21
CA THR A 168 -6.53 -5.01 26.53
C THR A 168 -7.05 -3.57 26.57
N PHE A 169 -6.26 -2.63 26.06
CA PHE A 169 -6.65 -1.23 25.94
C PHE A 169 -7.91 -1.05 25.09
N VAL A 170 -8.00 -1.71 23.93
CA VAL A 170 -9.19 -1.61 23.06
C VAL A 170 -10.43 -2.18 23.77
N LYS A 171 -10.31 -3.35 24.41
CA LYS A 171 -11.41 -4.01 25.13
C LYS A 171 -11.91 -3.18 26.32
N GLU A 172 -10.98 -2.61 27.10
CA GLU A 172 -11.29 -1.75 28.24
C GLU A 172 -12.02 -0.47 27.82
N ASN A 173 -11.51 0.23 26.80
CA ASN A 173 -12.13 1.46 26.32
C ASN A 173 -13.49 1.20 25.65
N CYS A 174 -13.64 0.10 24.91
CA CYS A 174 -14.94 -0.33 24.37
C CYS A 174 -15.95 -0.59 25.51
N LYS A 175 -15.54 -1.26 26.59
CA LYS A 175 -16.38 -1.46 27.77
C LYS A 175 -16.73 -0.13 28.44
N GLU A 176 -15.77 0.77 28.64
CA GLU A 176 -15.99 2.06 29.28
C GLU A 176 -16.97 2.94 28.48
N LEU A 177 -16.84 2.96 27.14
CA LEU A 177 -17.78 3.65 26.25
C LEU A 177 -19.21 3.13 26.39
N ARG A 178 -19.38 1.79 26.50
CA ARG A 178 -20.69 1.15 26.70
C ARG A 178 -21.27 1.44 28.07
N ASP A 179 -20.47 1.32 29.12
CA ASP A 179 -20.90 1.52 30.51
C ASP A 179 -21.32 2.98 30.74
N LYS A 180 -20.66 3.94 30.08
CA LYS A 180 -21.05 5.35 30.07
C LYS A 180 -22.29 5.68 29.24
N LYS A 181 -22.77 4.72 28.43
CA LYS A 181 -23.90 4.89 27.50
C LYS A 181 -23.70 6.12 26.59
N ILE A 182 -22.52 6.23 25.97
CA ILE A 182 -22.26 7.33 25.04
C ILE A 182 -23.07 7.09 23.75
N GLU A 183 -24.04 7.95 23.49
CA GLU A 183 -24.92 7.89 22.32
C GLU A 183 -24.54 8.89 21.21
N ASN A 184 -23.71 9.89 21.53
CA ASN A 184 -23.29 10.95 20.63
C ASN A 184 -21.87 10.71 20.11
N LEU A 185 -21.65 10.93 18.80
CA LEU A 185 -20.33 10.77 18.18
C LEU A 185 -19.29 11.74 18.73
N LYS A 186 -19.66 12.99 18.99
CA LYS A 186 -18.76 13.99 19.58
C LYS A 186 -18.24 13.51 20.93
N ASP A 187 -19.14 13.08 21.81
CA ASP A 187 -18.75 12.62 23.16
C ASP A 187 -17.85 11.37 23.08
N ALA A 188 -18.08 10.50 22.09
CA ALA A 188 -17.23 9.33 21.85
C ALA A 188 -15.84 9.73 21.35
N CYS A 189 -15.75 10.69 20.42
CA CYS A 189 -14.47 11.24 19.96
C CYS A 189 -13.73 11.97 21.09
N ASP A 190 -14.41 12.81 21.87
CA ASP A 190 -13.85 13.51 23.02
C ASP A 190 -13.28 12.53 24.05
N PHE A 191 -13.97 11.41 24.28
CA PHE A 191 -13.46 10.32 25.11
C PHE A 191 -12.14 9.74 24.59
N LEU A 192 -12.03 9.49 23.28
CA LEU A 192 -10.80 8.97 22.67
C LEU A 192 -9.67 10.01 22.69
N THR A 193 -9.98 11.30 22.53
CA THR A 193 -9.01 12.41 22.70
C THR A 193 -8.42 12.43 24.11
N ILE A 194 -9.24 12.25 25.15
CA ILE A 194 -8.78 12.17 26.54
C ILE A 194 -7.80 11.00 26.74
N LYS A 195 -8.00 9.90 26.02
CA LYS A 195 -7.10 8.73 26.01
C LYS A 195 -5.86 8.92 25.13
N LYS A 196 -5.62 10.15 24.64
CA LYS A 196 -4.51 10.55 23.77
C LYS A 196 -4.47 9.83 22.43
N ILE A 197 -5.63 9.42 21.90
CA ILE A 197 -5.74 8.80 20.58
C ILE A 197 -5.95 9.91 19.55
N SER A 198 -5.20 9.85 18.45
CA SER A 198 -5.31 10.83 17.36
C SER A 198 -6.71 10.84 16.73
N GLU A 199 -7.26 12.03 16.51
CA GLU A 199 -8.60 12.23 15.90
C GLU A 199 -8.75 11.55 14.54
N ARG A 200 -7.65 11.43 13.78
CA ARG A 200 -7.63 10.82 12.45
C ARG A 200 -8.11 9.36 12.42
N ILE A 201 -8.14 8.68 13.57
CA ILE A 201 -8.51 7.27 13.66
C ILE A 201 -9.74 6.99 14.54
N HIS A 202 -10.36 8.03 15.12
CA HIS A 202 -11.49 7.82 16.04
C HIS A 202 -12.61 7.02 15.42
N ILE A 203 -13.00 7.38 14.19
CA ILE A 203 -14.09 6.70 13.47
C ILE A 203 -13.76 5.25 13.20
N ASP A 204 -12.57 4.97 12.65
CA ASP A 204 -12.15 3.61 12.34
C ASP A 204 -12.03 2.75 13.61
N LEU A 205 -11.55 3.33 14.71
CA LEU A 205 -11.44 2.65 16.00
C LEU A 205 -12.82 2.35 16.61
N LEU A 206 -13.77 3.28 16.54
CA LEU A 206 -15.14 3.05 17.02
C LEU A 206 -15.82 1.92 16.22
N ILE A 207 -15.68 1.94 14.89
CA ILE A 207 -16.19 0.89 14.01
C ILE A 207 -15.53 -0.44 14.36
N PHE A 208 -14.20 -0.45 14.53
CA PHE A 208 -13.44 -1.64 14.94
C PHE A 208 -13.91 -2.20 16.29
N MET A 209 -14.26 -1.34 17.23
CA MET A 209 -14.83 -1.72 18.53
C MET A 209 -16.28 -2.24 18.45
N GLY A 210 -16.92 -2.24 17.27
CA GLY A 210 -18.29 -2.72 17.07
C GLY A 210 -19.37 -1.65 17.20
N PHE A 211 -19.01 -0.37 17.16
CA PHE A 211 -19.98 0.71 17.12
C PHE A 211 -20.42 1.03 15.69
N LYS A 212 -21.72 1.25 15.52
CA LYS A 212 -22.31 1.82 14.30
C LYS A 212 -22.49 3.31 14.48
N ILE A 213 -22.13 4.05 13.45
CA ILE A 213 -22.25 5.51 13.41
C ILE A 213 -23.38 5.87 12.45
N TYR A 214 -24.39 6.58 12.96
CA TYR A 214 -25.50 7.10 12.18
C TYR A 214 -25.30 8.60 11.98
N TRP A 215 -25.03 8.98 10.74
CA TRP A 215 -24.84 10.37 10.35
C TRP A 215 -26.18 11.07 10.21
N ASP A 216 -26.38 12.16 10.95
CA ASP A 216 -27.55 13.03 10.86
C ASP A 216 -27.13 14.43 10.37
N GLY A 217 -26.67 14.47 9.12
CA GLY A 217 -26.11 15.65 8.47
C GLY A 217 -24.57 15.67 8.41
N LEU A 218 -24.03 16.83 8.07
CA LEU A 218 -22.57 17.06 7.95
C LEU A 218 -21.88 17.30 9.30
N ASP A 219 -22.65 17.65 10.33
CA ASP A 219 -22.13 17.94 11.66
C ASP A 219 -22.10 16.67 12.51
N TYR A 220 -20.90 16.24 12.89
CA TYR A 220 -20.71 15.04 13.71
C TYR A 220 -21.29 15.19 15.13
N SER A 221 -21.57 16.41 15.60
CA SER A 221 -22.20 16.66 16.90
C SER A 221 -23.64 16.15 17.00
N LYS A 222 -24.32 15.96 15.87
CA LYS A 222 -25.67 15.38 15.80
C LYS A 222 -25.67 13.90 15.47
N SER A 223 -24.52 13.36 15.10
CA SER A 223 -24.39 11.97 14.71
C SER A 223 -24.45 11.06 15.92
N LYS A 224 -25.13 9.92 15.78
CA LYS A 224 -25.35 8.97 16.86
C LYS A 224 -24.39 7.80 16.75
N VAL A 225 -23.98 7.29 17.89
CA VAL A 225 -23.13 6.10 18.00
C VAL A 225 -23.90 5.05 18.80
N VAL A 226 -24.02 3.86 18.22
CA VAL A 226 -24.76 2.74 18.84
C VAL A 226 -23.89 1.51 18.79
N PHE A 227 -23.71 0.87 19.94
CA PHE A 227 -23.04 -0.42 19.99
C PHE A 227 -23.92 -1.50 19.36
N SER A 228 -23.41 -2.21 18.35
CA SER A 228 -24.10 -3.38 17.81
C SER A 228 -23.12 -4.54 17.72
N GLN A 229 -23.40 -5.64 18.43
CA GLN A 229 -22.66 -6.87 18.21
C GLN A 229 -22.86 -7.32 16.76
N GLN A 230 -21.75 -7.48 16.04
CA GLN A 230 -21.67 -8.45 14.95
C GLN A 230 -21.21 -9.78 15.54
#